data_AF-A0A4Q3F795-F1
#
_entry.id   AF-A0A4Q3F795-F1
#
_cell.length_a   1.000
_cell.length_b   1.000
_cell.length_c   1.000
_cell.angle_alpha   90.00
_cell.angle_beta   90.00
_cell.angle_gamma   90.00
#
_symmetry.space_group_name_H-M   'P 1'
#
loop_
_entity.id
_entity.type
_entity.pdbx_description
1 polymer ?
#
loop_
_entity_poly.entity_id
_entity_poly.type
_entity_poly.pdbx_seq_one_letter_code
_entity_poly.pdbx_strand_id
1 'polypeptide(L)'
;MTATASPVRQATVGEMLGMLIAAACVLPLIIIAALTESSGYAFHAMLGVLASVSAIVLIANRCFDGTIPVEPQEIDGKPNYNMGPVKFATVAAMVWGIAGFT
;
A
#
# COMPACT_ATOMS: atom_id res chain seq x y z
N MET A 1 8.46 31.01 -23.34
CA MET A 1 9.02 30.69 -22.01
C MET A 1 8.85 29.19 -21.82
N THR A 2 9.93 28.43 -21.94
CA THR A 2 9.91 26.97 -21.78
C THR A 2 9.85 26.69 -20.28
N ALA A 3 8.72 26.21 -19.78
CA ALA A 3 8.62 25.78 -18.39
C ALA A 3 9.61 24.63 -18.18
N THR A 4 10.62 24.85 -17.36
CA THR A 4 11.51 23.79 -16.89
C THR A 4 10.67 22.86 -16.01
N ALA A 5 10.22 21.73 -16.57
CA ALA A 5 9.58 20.68 -15.79
C ALA A 5 10.54 20.27 -14.67
N SER A 6 10.09 20.36 -13.42
CA SER A 6 10.91 19.95 -12.28
C SER A 6 11.24 18.45 -12.46
N PRO A 7 12.50 18.02 -12.37
CA PRO A 7 12.88 16.62 -12.60
C PRO A 7 12.33 15.68 -11.52
N VAL A 8 11.79 16.23 -10.44
CA VAL A 8 11.22 15.48 -9.31
C VAL A 8 9.71 15.60 -9.32
N ARG A 9 9.04 14.47 -9.56
CA ARG A 9 7.59 14.30 -9.44
C ARG A 9 7.14 14.70 -8.04
N GLN A 10 6.14 15.57 -7.94
CA GLN A 10 5.53 15.91 -6.65
C GLN A 10 4.56 14.80 -6.25
N ALA A 11 4.64 14.36 -4.99
CA ALA A 11 3.67 13.42 -4.43
C ALA A 11 2.27 14.06 -4.41
N THR A 12 1.27 13.30 -4.81
CA THR A 12 -0.13 13.72 -4.70
C THR A 12 -0.57 13.76 -3.23
N VAL A 13 -1.64 14.51 -2.93
CA VAL A 13 -2.25 14.52 -1.59
C VAL A 13 -2.62 13.12 -1.13
N GLY A 14 -3.13 12.28 -2.04
CA GLY A 14 -3.48 10.89 -1.74
C GLY A 14 -2.27 10.03 -1.35
N GLU A 15 -1.13 10.21 -2.02
CA GLU A 15 0.11 9.49 -1.68
C GLU A 15 0.67 9.95 -0.32
N MET A 16 0.65 11.25 -0.04
CA MET A 16 1.10 11.78 1.26
C MET A 16 0.19 11.32 2.41
N LEU A 17 -1.14 11.40 2.24
CA LEU A 17 -2.09 10.92 3.24
C LEU A 17 -2.01 9.41 3.42
N GLY A 18 -1.80 8.66 2.33
CA GLY A 18 -1.62 7.21 2.37
C GLY A 18 -0.39 6.82 3.20
N MET A 19 0.76 7.47 2.98
CA MET A 19 1.96 7.26 3.79
C MET A 19 1.74 7.68 5.25
N LEU A 20 1.07 8.81 5.50
CA LEU A 20 0.80 9.28 6.86
C LEU A 20 -0.08 8.30 7.65
N ILE A 21 -1.17 7.82 7.05
CA ILE A 21 -2.06 6.83 7.68
C ILE A 21 -1.29 5.53 7.93
N ALA A 22 -0.52 5.05 6.95
CA ALA A 22 0.29 3.86 7.13
C ALA A 22 1.30 4.00 8.28
N ALA A 23 1.99 5.14 8.37
CA ALA A 23 2.93 5.45 9.45
C ALA A 23 2.22 5.51 10.82
N ALA A 24 1.05 6.14 10.89
CA ALA A 24 0.25 6.23 12.10
C ALA A 24 -0.21 4.85 12.62
N CYS A 25 -0.33 3.85 11.74
CA CYS A 25 -0.70 2.48 12.14
C CYS A 25 0.47 1.67 12.72
N VAL A 26 1.73 1.97 12.39
CA VAL A 26 2.87 1.10 12.75
C VAL A 26 2.99 0.91 14.26
N LEU A 27 3.11 2.00 15.02
CA LEU A 27 3.34 1.92 16.47
C LEU A 27 2.13 1.32 17.22
N PRO A 28 0.87 1.73 16.97
CA PRO A 28 -0.29 1.10 17.61
C PRO A 28 -0.39 -0.40 17.33
N LEU A 29 -0.11 -0.86 16.11
CA LEU A 29 -0.17 -2.28 15.78
C LEU A 29 0.93 -3.09 16.50
N ILE A 30 2.14 -2.54 16.65
CA ILE A 30 3.19 -3.16 17.47
C ILE A 30 2.75 -3.27 18.94
N ILE A 31 2.14 -2.21 19.49
CA ILE A 31 1.64 -2.22 20.88
C ILE A 31 0.55 -3.29 21.05
N ILE A 32 -0.39 -3.38 20.10
CA ILE A 32 -1.43 -4.42 20.12
C ILE A 32 -0.80 -5.81 20.10
N ALA A 33 0.14 -6.06 19.20
CA ALA A 33 0.81 -7.35 19.09
C ALA A 33 1.58 -7.73 20.36
N ALA A 34 2.19 -6.75 21.04
CA ALA A 34 2.99 -6.96 22.23
C ALA A 34 2.15 -7.18 23.50
N LEU A 35 0.93 -6.63 23.56
CA LEU A 35 0.11 -6.61 24.77
C LEU A 35 -1.13 -7.53 24.70
N THR A 36 -1.41 -8.14 23.56
CA THR A 36 -2.56 -9.04 23.44
C THR A 36 -2.24 -10.44 23.94
N GLU A 37 -3.20 -11.03 24.68
CA GLU A 37 -3.15 -12.43 25.12
C GLU A 37 -3.54 -13.43 24.01
N SER A 38 -3.99 -12.94 22.84
CA SER A 38 -4.40 -13.77 21.71
C SER A 38 -3.30 -13.86 20.67
N SER A 39 -2.71 -15.06 20.51
CA SER A 39 -1.69 -15.32 19.48
C SER A 39 -2.20 -15.04 18.06
N GLY A 40 -3.47 -15.37 17.79
CA GLY A 40 -4.11 -15.07 16.50
C GLY A 40 -4.23 -13.58 16.26
N TYR A 41 -4.57 -12.79 17.28
CA TYR A 41 -4.64 -11.34 17.13
C TYR A 41 -3.24 -10.70 16.97
N ALA A 42 -2.25 -11.18 17.73
CA ALA A 42 -0.86 -10.75 17.61
C ALA A 42 -0.31 -10.99 16.19
N PHE A 43 -0.62 -12.16 15.60
CA PHE A 43 -0.24 -12.47 14.23
C PHE A 43 -0.81 -11.45 13.23
N HIS A 44 -2.11 -11.16 13.29
CA HIS A 44 -2.74 -10.20 12.37
C HIS A 44 -2.26 -8.77 12.58
N ALA A 45 -2.00 -8.37 13.83
CA ALA A 45 -1.42 -7.08 14.14
C ALA A 45 -0.02 -6.94 13.51
N MET A 46 0.84 -7.96 13.63
CA MET A 46 2.16 -7.97 12.99
C MET A 46 2.09 -8.03 11.46
N LEU A 47 1.13 -8.76 10.88
CA LEU A 47 0.86 -8.71 9.44
C LEU A 47 0.48 -7.29 8.99
N GLY A 48 -0.32 -6.59 9.81
CA GLY A 48 -0.64 -5.18 9.63
C GLY A 48 0.59 -4.27 9.68
N VAL A 49 1.52 -4.50 10.62
CA VAL A 49 2.79 -3.75 10.69
C VAL A 49 3.58 -3.90 9.39
N LEU A 50 3.73 -5.14 8.89
CA LEU A 50 4.43 -5.40 7.63
C LEU A 50 3.75 -4.71 6.45
N ALA A 51 2.41 -4.73 6.39
CA ALA A 51 1.66 -4.03 5.36
C ALA A 51 1.85 -2.51 5.42
N SER A 52 1.78 -1.91 6.62
CA SER A 52 1.99 -0.48 6.83
C SER A 52 3.39 -0.02 6.44
N VAL A 53 4.43 -0.72 6.89
CA VAL A 53 5.82 -0.39 6.52
C VAL A 53 6.04 -0.55 5.02
N SER A 54 5.51 -1.61 4.42
CA SER A 54 5.62 -1.84 2.97
C SER A 54 4.92 -0.74 2.18
N ALA A 55 3.73 -0.29 2.61
CA ALA A 55 3.01 0.81 1.95
C ALA A 55 3.83 2.10 1.94
N ILE A 56 4.48 2.45 3.07
CA ILE A 56 5.35 3.64 3.14
C ILE A 56 6.49 3.52 2.13
N VAL A 57 7.23 2.40 2.14
CA VAL A 57 8.38 2.19 1.25
C VAL A 57 7.97 2.21 -0.22
N LEU A 58 6.90 1.51 -0.59
CA LEU A 58 6.46 1.41 -1.99
C LEU A 58 5.91 2.74 -2.53
N ILE A 59 5.16 3.50 -1.72
CA ILE A 59 4.68 4.82 -2.11
C ILE A 59 5.85 5.80 -2.20
N ALA A 60 6.78 5.79 -1.24
CA ALA A 60 7.96 6.64 -1.26
C ALA A 60 8.82 6.37 -2.49
N ASN A 61 9.10 5.10 -2.81
CA ASN A 61 9.84 4.73 -4.03
C ASN A 61 9.16 5.30 -5.28
N ARG A 62 7.84 5.11 -5.43
CA ARG A 62 7.09 5.68 -6.57
C ARG A 62 7.10 7.21 -6.62
N CYS A 63 7.21 7.90 -5.48
CA CYS A 63 7.22 9.36 -5.42
C CYS A 63 8.61 9.93 -5.69
N PHE A 64 9.67 9.23 -5.30
CA PHE A 64 11.02 9.80 -5.19
C PHE A 64 12.09 9.05 -5.99
N ASP A 65 11.74 8.03 -6.79
CA ASP A 65 12.69 7.29 -7.64
C ASP A 65 13.19 8.06 -8.88
N GLY A 66 12.64 9.26 -9.14
CA GLY A 66 13.02 10.11 -10.26
C GLY A 66 12.55 9.57 -11.62
N THR A 67 11.69 8.55 -11.64
CA THR A 67 11.12 8.02 -12.88
C THR A 67 10.04 8.97 -13.41
N ILE A 68 10.02 9.14 -14.74
CA ILE A 68 8.97 9.93 -15.39
C ILE A 68 7.67 9.13 -15.27
N PRO A 69 6.58 9.71 -14.72
CA PRO A 69 5.33 8.99 -14.58
C PRO A 69 4.81 8.54 -15.95
N VAL A 70 4.38 7.28 -16.02
CA VAL A 70 3.77 6.71 -17.22
C VAL A 70 2.40 7.33 -17.42
N GLU A 71 2.12 7.77 -18.65
CA GLU A 71 0.80 8.28 -19.02
C GLU A 71 -0.29 7.23 -18.73
N PRO A 72 -1.49 7.65 -18.28
CA PRO A 72 -2.61 6.73 -18.09
C PRO A 72 -2.82 5.86 -19.33
N GLN A 73 -2.83 4.55 -19.12
CA GLN A 73 -3.01 3.59 -20.21
C GLN A 73 -4.50 3.36 -20.45
N GLU A 74 -4.88 3.13 -21.71
CA GLU A 74 -6.25 2.83 -22.11
C GLU A 74 -6.32 1.55 -22.93
N ILE A 75 -7.43 0.81 -22.79
CA ILE A 75 -7.79 -0.34 -23.62
C ILE A 75 -9.24 -0.11 -24.06
N ASP A 76 -9.50 -0.11 -25.37
CA ASP A 76 -10.82 0.13 -25.95
C ASP A 76 -11.52 1.41 -25.45
N GLY A 77 -10.75 2.49 -25.27
CA GLY A 77 -11.25 3.78 -24.79
C GLY A 77 -11.66 3.81 -23.31
N LYS A 78 -11.21 2.83 -22.52
CA LYS A 78 -11.44 2.76 -21.07
C LYS A 78 -10.11 2.76 -20.31
N PRO A 79 -10.08 3.29 -19.06
CA PRO A 79 -8.90 3.22 -18.23
C PRO A 79 -8.40 1.79 -18.04
N ASN A 80 -7.11 1.56 -18.28
CA ASN A 80 -6.44 0.29 -18.01
C ASN A 80 -6.05 0.23 -16.53
N TYR A 81 -6.98 -0.24 -15.70
CA TYR A 81 -6.76 -0.35 -14.25
C TYR A 81 -5.66 -1.37 -13.92
N ASN A 82 -4.92 -1.09 -12.85
CA ASN A 82 -3.97 -2.06 -12.29
C ASN A 82 -4.73 -3.24 -11.66
N MET A 83 -4.82 -4.35 -12.39
CA MET A 83 -5.47 -5.59 -11.93
C MET A 83 -4.60 -6.43 -10.98
N GLY A 84 -3.34 -6.06 -10.74
CA GLY A 84 -2.45 -6.78 -9.83
C GLY A 84 -3.02 -6.93 -8.41
N PRO A 85 -3.39 -5.83 -7.73
CA PRO A 85 -4.01 -5.88 -6.40
C PRO A 85 -5.29 -6.71 -6.37
N VAL A 86 -6.14 -6.60 -7.40
CA VAL A 86 -7.40 -7.38 -7.46
C VAL A 86 -7.10 -8.86 -7.51
N LYS A 87 -6.23 -9.29 -8.43
CA LYS A 87 -5.87 -10.71 -8.57
C LYS A 87 -5.24 -11.27 -7.30
N PHE A 88 -4.32 -10.52 -6.68
CA PHE A 88 -3.72 -10.92 -5.41
C PHE A 88 -4.76 -11.04 -4.30
N ALA A 89 -5.60 -10.02 -4.12
CA ALA A 89 -6.61 -9.98 -3.08
C ALA A 89 -7.66 -11.10 -3.25
N THR A 90 -8.04 -11.44 -4.48
CA THR A 90 -8.95 -12.57 -4.75
C THR A 90 -8.38 -13.89 -4.24
N VAL A 91 -7.10 -14.18 -4.51
CA VAL A 91 -6.45 -15.42 -4.03
C VAL A 91 -6.24 -15.37 -2.51
N ALA A 92 -5.76 -14.24 -1.98
CA ALA A 92 -5.56 -14.07 -0.55
C ALA A 92 -6.88 -14.22 0.25
N ALA A 93 -8.00 -13.72 -0.29
CA ALA A 93 -9.32 -13.87 0.32
C ALA A 93 -9.73 -15.34 0.46
N MET A 94 -9.42 -16.17 -0.54
CA MET A 94 -9.66 -17.62 -0.45
C MET A 94 -8.80 -18.26 0.63
N VAL A 95 -7.51 -17.93 0.69
CA VAL A 95 -6.57 -18.47 1.68
C VAL A 95 -7.01 -18.14 3.09
N TRP A 96 -7.25 -16.86 3.39
CA TRP A 96 -7.65 -16.42 4.72
C TRP A 96 -9.09 -16.82 5.06
N GLY A 97 -9.97 -16.88 4.07
CA GLY A 97 -11.35 -17.35 4.24
C GLY A 97 -11.42 -18.82 4.62
N ILE A 98 -10.58 -19.68 4.03
CA ILE A 98 -10.49 -21.09 4.45
C ILE A 98 -9.86 -21.16 5.84
N ALA A 99 -8.68 -20.58 6.03
CA ALA A 99 -7.93 -20.66 7.28
C ALA A 99 -8.70 -20.09 8.50
N GLY A 100 -9.57 -19.09 8.30
CA GLY A 100 -10.36 -18.49 9.37
C GLY A 100 -11.67 -19.23 9.71
N PHE A 101 -12.13 -20.15 8.85
CA PHE A 101 -13.42 -20.84 9.00
C PHE A 101 -13.27 -22.36 9.20
N THR A 102 -12.04 -22.87 9.25
CA THR A 102 -11.69 -24.28 9.56
C THR A 102 -10.94 -24.35 10.88
#